data_AF-A0A6G3PUE6-F1
#
_entry.id   AF-A0A6G3PUE6-F1
#
_cell.length_a   1.000
_cell.length_b   1.000
_cell.length_c   1.000
_cell.angle_alpha   90.00
_cell.angle_beta   90.00
_cell.angle_gamma   90.00
#
_symmetry.space_group_name_H-M   'P 1'
#
loop_
_entity.id
_entity.type
_entity.pdbx_description
1 polymer ?
#
loop_
_entity_poly.entity_id
_entity_poly.type
_entity_poly.pdbx_seq_one_letter_code
_entity_poly.pdbx_strand_id
1 'polypeptide(L)'
;PVRLALLDLAMPRDIDGAAHRIDGVRLVDIESLAEASADAPMAADVDRVRTIVSDEVAAFGAAQRAAHVAPTVVALRTMAAGVVAGEIARLDGRLPGLDEKQRAEIAQTVRRVVDKLLHAPTVRVKQLASEPGGAGYADALRELFDLDPQTVAAVSRADLNDPNRGRS
;
A
#
# COMPACT_ATOMS: atom_id res chain seq x y z
N PRO A 1 -6.52 -58.96 1.69
CA PRO A 1 -5.48 -58.12 2.34
C PRO A 1 -4.79 -57.28 1.27
N VAL A 2 -4.46 -56.01 1.57
CA VAL A 2 -3.65 -55.17 0.66
C VAL A 2 -2.30 -55.85 0.48
N ARG A 3 -1.87 -56.03 -0.77
CA ARG A 3 -0.60 -56.66 -1.12
C ARG A 3 0.44 -55.63 -1.60
N LEU A 4 -0.03 -54.49 -2.12
CA LEU A 4 0.82 -53.38 -2.59
C LEU A 4 0.17 -52.04 -2.26
N ALA A 5 0.92 -51.14 -1.62
CA ALA A 5 0.52 -49.75 -1.40
C ALA A 5 1.36 -48.84 -2.31
N LEU A 6 0.69 -47.94 -3.03
CA LEU A 6 1.28 -46.97 -3.94
C LEU A 6 0.94 -45.58 -3.40
N LEU A 7 1.93 -44.67 -3.39
CA LEU A 7 1.77 -43.27 -2.98
C LEU A 7 2.14 -42.39 -4.18
N ASP A 8 1.20 -41.62 -4.68
CA ASP A 8 1.39 -40.69 -5.79
C ASP A 8 1.02 -39.27 -5.36
N LEU A 9 2.03 -38.44 -5.13
CA LEU A 9 1.87 -37.02 -4.75
C LEU A 9 2.37 -36.08 -5.86
N ALA A 10 2.56 -36.58 -7.09
CA ALA A 10 3.07 -35.82 -8.21
C ALA A 10 1.96 -35.01 -8.92
N MET A 11 2.33 -33.87 -9.51
CA MET A 11 1.48 -33.06 -10.37
C MET A 11 2.22 -32.70 -11.67
N PRO A 12 1.86 -33.28 -12.84
CA PRO A 12 0.79 -34.28 -13.05
C PRO A 12 1.11 -35.66 -12.44
N ARG A 13 0.07 -36.50 -12.27
CA ARG A 13 0.17 -37.84 -11.65
C ARG A 13 1.10 -38.79 -12.42
N ASP A 14 1.86 -39.59 -11.69
CA ASP A 14 2.76 -40.61 -12.25
C ASP A 14 2.05 -41.95 -12.46
N ILE A 15 1.01 -42.22 -11.66
CA ILE A 15 0.26 -43.48 -11.66
C ILE A 15 -1.16 -43.23 -12.19
N ASP A 16 -1.54 -44.02 -13.20
CA ASP A 16 -2.91 -44.00 -13.72
C ASP A 16 -3.91 -44.32 -12.60
N GLY A 17 -4.91 -43.45 -12.43
CA GLY A 17 -5.97 -43.61 -11.42
C GLY A 17 -6.75 -44.92 -11.55
N ALA A 18 -6.69 -45.60 -12.71
CA ALA A 18 -7.20 -46.96 -12.90
C ALA A 18 -6.63 -47.98 -11.90
N ALA A 19 -5.45 -47.72 -11.32
CA ALA A 19 -4.84 -48.57 -10.30
C ALA A 19 -5.72 -48.76 -9.05
N HIS A 20 -6.65 -47.84 -8.75
CA HIS A 20 -7.64 -48.00 -7.67
C HIS A 20 -8.55 -49.22 -7.84
N ARG A 21 -8.73 -49.71 -9.08
CA ARG A 21 -9.63 -50.82 -9.39
C ARG A 21 -8.93 -52.19 -9.38
N ILE A 22 -7.62 -52.23 -9.14
CA ILE A 22 -6.83 -53.47 -9.17
C ILE A 22 -6.89 -54.15 -7.79
N ASP A 23 -7.34 -55.39 -7.76
CA ASP A 23 -7.43 -56.18 -6.54
C ASP A 23 -6.08 -56.31 -5.83
N GLY A 24 -6.06 -55.95 -4.54
CA GLY A 24 -4.86 -56.01 -3.71
C GLY A 24 -3.93 -54.79 -3.82
N VAL A 25 -4.24 -53.82 -4.68
CA VAL A 25 -3.54 -52.52 -4.76
C VAL A 25 -4.30 -51.48 -3.95
N ARG A 26 -3.58 -50.69 -3.16
CA ARG A 26 -4.08 -49.47 -2.53
C ARG A 26 -3.27 -48.30 -3.06
N LEU A 27 -3.88 -47.46 -3.88
CA LEU A 27 -3.31 -46.18 -4.29
C LEU A 27 -3.75 -45.11 -3.27
N VAL A 28 -2.80 -44.28 -2.84
CA VAL A 28 -3.03 -43.07 -2.08
C VAL A 28 -2.53 -41.93 -2.95
N ASP A 29 -3.46 -41.19 -3.55
CA ASP A 29 -3.18 -39.97 -4.32
C ASP A 29 -3.63 -38.71 -3.57
N ILE A 30 -3.35 -37.54 -4.16
CA ILE A 30 -3.70 -36.23 -3.57
C ILE A 30 -5.21 -36.12 -3.32
N GLU A 31 -6.03 -36.63 -4.23
CA GLU A 31 -7.49 -36.64 -4.11
C GLU A 31 -7.95 -37.53 -2.96
N SER A 32 -7.41 -38.75 -2.86
CA SER A 32 -7.69 -39.66 -1.74
C SER A 32 -7.29 -39.06 -0.38
N LEU A 33 -6.18 -38.31 -0.34
CA LEU A 33 -5.72 -37.62 0.86
C LEU A 33 -6.65 -36.45 1.22
N ALA A 34 -7.10 -35.69 0.23
CA ALA A 34 -8.03 -34.58 0.42
C ALA A 34 -9.37 -35.08 0.99
N GLU A 35 -9.94 -36.15 0.44
CA GLU A 35 -11.17 -36.78 0.95
C GLU A 35 -11.01 -37.27 2.39
N ALA A 36 -9.91 -37.95 2.71
CA ALA A 36 -9.65 -38.42 4.07
C ALA A 36 -9.43 -37.29 5.08
N SER A 37 -8.96 -36.12 4.62
CA SER A 37 -8.73 -34.94 5.46
C SER A 37 -9.97 -34.08 5.69
N ALA A 38 -11.03 -34.26 4.88
CA ALA A 38 -12.24 -33.43 4.94
C ALA A 38 -12.98 -33.54 6.28
N ASP A 39 -12.93 -34.72 6.91
CA ASP A 39 -13.54 -35.00 8.22
C ASP A 39 -12.58 -34.81 9.41
N ALA A 40 -11.36 -34.31 9.18
CA ALA A 40 -10.35 -34.17 10.21
C ALA A 40 -10.54 -32.92 11.10
N PRO A 41 -10.08 -32.94 12.37
CA PRO A 41 -10.14 -31.80 13.30
C PRO A 41 -9.46 -30.50 12.83
N MET A 42 -8.69 -30.58 11.73
CA MET A 42 -7.98 -29.45 11.12
C MET A 42 -8.90 -28.33 10.62
N ALA A 43 -10.21 -28.57 10.46
CA ALA A 43 -11.16 -27.54 10.03
C ALA A 43 -11.16 -26.29 10.94
N ALA A 44 -11.03 -26.48 12.27
CA ALA A 44 -10.97 -25.37 13.22
C ALA A 44 -9.66 -24.55 13.10
N ASP A 45 -8.55 -25.21 12.74
CA ASP A 45 -7.28 -24.52 12.49
C ASP A 45 -7.32 -23.77 11.16
N VAL A 46 -8.01 -24.32 10.14
CA VAL A 46 -8.25 -23.64 8.86
C VAL A 46 -9.04 -22.34 9.06
N ASP A 47 -10.06 -22.33 9.91
CA ASP A 47 -10.81 -21.10 10.19
C ASP A 47 -9.96 -20.04 10.89
N ARG A 48 -9.08 -20.42 11.83
CA ARG A 48 -8.10 -19.49 12.42
C ARG A 48 -7.15 -18.92 11.37
N VAL A 49 -6.63 -19.77 10.48
CA VAL A 49 -5.74 -19.34 9.39
C VAL A 49 -6.48 -18.38 8.44
N ARG A 50 -7.75 -18.66 8.11
CA ARG A 50 -8.58 -17.77 7.29
C ARG A 50 -8.74 -16.39 7.90
N THR A 51 -8.92 -16.30 9.23
CA THR A 51 -8.96 -15.01 9.93
C THR A 51 -7.63 -14.27 9.79
N ILE A 52 -6.51 -14.93 10.05
CA ILE A 52 -5.16 -14.32 9.92
C ILE A 52 -4.95 -13.78 8.50
N VAL A 53 -5.26 -14.59 7.47
CA VAL A 53 -5.13 -14.18 6.07
C VAL A 53 -6.06 -13.01 5.75
N SER A 54 -7.29 -13.03 6.26
CA SER A 54 -8.25 -11.94 6.03
C SER A 54 -7.78 -10.62 6.65
N ASP A 55 -7.25 -10.67 7.88
CA ASP A 55 -6.69 -9.53 8.58
C ASP A 55 -5.47 -8.97 7.82
N GLU A 56 -4.58 -9.84 7.35
CA GLU A 56 -3.40 -9.43 6.59
C GLU A 56 -3.77 -8.83 5.23
N VAL A 57 -4.74 -9.40 4.53
CA VAL A 57 -5.25 -8.84 3.26
C VAL A 57 -5.88 -7.46 3.49
N ALA A 58 -6.62 -7.27 4.59
CA ALA A 58 -7.20 -5.99 4.94
C ALA A 58 -6.10 -4.94 5.27
N ALA A 59 -5.10 -5.33 6.06
CA ALA A 59 -3.96 -4.50 6.42
C ALA A 59 -3.15 -4.09 5.17
N PHE A 60 -2.84 -5.06 4.31
CA PHE A 60 -2.16 -4.83 3.03
C PHE A 60 -2.94 -3.85 2.14
N GLY A 61 -4.26 -4.04 2.02
CA GLY A 61 -5.11 -3.15 1.24
C GLY A 61 -5.10 -1.71 1.78
N ALA A 62 -5.10 -1.53 3.10
CA ALA A 62 -4.97 -0.20 3.73
C ALA A 62 -3.59 0.43 3.47
N ALA A 63 -2.52 -0.35 3.60
CA ALA A 63 -1.16 0.11 3.29
C ALA A 63 -1.01 0.53 1.82
N GLN A 64 -1.59 -0.23 0.89
CA GLN A 64 -1.57 0.09 -0.53
C GLN A 64 -2.34 1.39 -0.83
N ARG A 65 -3.51 1.62 -0.22
CA ARG A 65 -4.22 2.90 -0.35
C ARG A 65 -3.40 4.07 0.20
N ALA A 66 -2.80 3.93 1.38
CA ALA A 66 -1.95 4.97 1.96
C ALA A 66 -0.76 5.32 1.04
N ALA A 67 -0.16 4.30 0.41
CA ALA A 67 0.90 4.46 -0.58
C ALA A 67 0.49 5.26 -1.83
N HIS A 68 -0.78 5.22 -2.25
CA HIS A 68 -1.26 6.03 -3.37
C HIS A 68 -1.44 7.52 -3.04
N VAL A 69 -1.49 7.86 -1.75
CA VAL A 69 -1.81 9.21 -1.27
C VAL A 69 -0.56 10.00 -0.89
N ALA A 70 0.50 9.34 -0.43
CA ALA A 70 1.76 9.98 -0.07
C ALA A 70 2.35 10.87 -1.21
N PRO A 71 2.36 10.44 -2.49
CA PRO A 71 2.89 11.27 -3.58
C PRO A 71 2.11 12.58 -3.78
N THR A 72 0.79 12.55 -3.59
CA THR A 72 -0.06 13.74 -3.70
C THR A 72 0.24 14.75 -2.59
N VAL A 73 0.45 14.27 -1.37
CA VAL A 73 0.82 15.12 -0.23
C VAL A 73 2.18 15.79 -0.46
N VAL A 74 3.15 15.04 -0.99
CA VAL A 74 4.47 15.59 -1.31
C VAL A 74 4.35 16.65 -2.40
N ALA A 75 3.63 16.37 -3.49
CA ALA A 75 3.40 17.34 -4.57
C ALA A 75 2.75 18.63 -4.06
N LEU A 76 1.72 18.53 -3.20
CA LEU A 76 1.06 19.67 -2.57
C LEU A 76 2.04 20.53 -1.76
N ARG A 77 2.91 19.90 -0.97
CA ARG A 77 3.93 20.62 -0.17
C ARG A 77 4.99 21.27 -1.03
N THR A 78 5.43 20.60 -2.10
CA THR A 78 6.40 21.14 -3.06
C THR A 78 5.85 22.37 -3.77
N MET A 79 4.60 22.31 -4.25
CA MET A 79 3.93 23.46 -4.87
C MET A 79 3.86 24.64 -3.89
N ALA A 80 3.43 24.40 -2.65
CA ALA A 80 3.33 25.46 -1.66
C ALA A 80 4.67 26.08 -1.28
N ALA A 81 5.73 25.27 -1.18
CA ALA A 81 7.09 25.77 -1.01
C ALA A 81 7.52 26.66 -2.19
N GLY A 82 7.16 26.30 -3.42
CA GLY A 82 7.37 27.11 -4.61
C GLY A 82 6.65 28.47 -4.54
N VAL A 83 5.38 28.49 -4.11
CA VAL A 83 4.62 29.73 -3.90
C VAL A 83 5.31 30.62 -2.86
N VAL A 84 5.70 30.05 -1.72
CA VAL A 84 6.41 30.80 -0.66
C VAL A 84 7.73 31.37 -1.17
N ALA A 85 8.51 30.61 -1.92
CA ALA A 85 9.77 31.08 -2.51
C ALA A 85 9.54 32.20 -3.54
N GLY A 86 8.45 32.15 -4.31
CA GLY A 86 8.05 33.22 -5.23
C GLY A 86 7.68 34.51 -4.51
N GLU A 87 6.90 34.44 -3.42
CA GLU A 87 6.53 35.62 -2.62
C GLU A 87 7.71 36.24 -1.87
N ILE A 88 8.50 35.37 -1.24
CA ILE A 88 9.96 35.42 -1.16
C ILE A 88 10.66 36.52 -1.98
N ALA A 89 10.98 36.12 -3.20
CA ALA A 89 11.69 36.91 -4.19
C ALA A 89 10.94 38.19 -4.60
N ARG A 90 9.60 38.18 -4.62
CA ARG A 90 8.80 39.39 -4.90
C ARG A 90 8.97 40.45 -3.81
N LEU A 91 8.96 40.05 -2.54
CA LEU A 91 9.19 40.95 -1.40
C LEU A 91 10.57 41.59 -1.52
N ASP A 92 11.57 40.78 -1.82
CA ASP A 92 12.97 41.17 -1.95
C ASP A 92 13.17 42.25 -3.04
N GLY A 93 12.48 42.12 -4.17
CA GLY A 93 12.51 43.11 -5.25
C GLY A 93 11.72 44.39 -4.96
N ARG A 94 10.64 44.32 -4.17
CA ARG A 94 9.79 45.47 -3.85
C ARG A 94 10.30 46.30 -2.67
N LEU A 95 11.01 45.68 -1.73
CA LEU A 95 11.51 46.31 -0.52
C LEU A 95 13.03 46.09 -0.39
N PRO A 96 13.84 46.68 -1.27
CA PRO A 96 15.29 46.48 -1.25
C PRO A 96 15.97 47.03 0.02
N GLY A 97 15.32 47.95 0.74
CA GLY A 97 15.84 48.53 1.99
C GLY A 97 15.52 47.75 3.27
N LEU A 98 14.87 46.59 3.15
CA LEU A 98 14.52 45.76 4.31
C LEU A 98 15.77 45.07 4.87
N ASP A 99 15.97 45.12 6.18
CA ASP A 99 17.12 44.46 6.80
C ASP A 99 16.99 42.92 6.72
N GLU A 100 18.13 42.22 6.77
CA GLU A 100 18.18 40.76 6.62
C GLU A 100 17.42 40.02 7.72
N LYS A 101 17.40 40.56 8.95
CA LYS A 101 16.72 39.95 10.09
C LYS A 101 15.20 40.05 9.93
N GLN A 102 14.69 41.20 9.49
CA GLN A 102 13.29 41.44 9.17
C GLN A 102 12.84 40.55 8.01
N ARG A 103 13.69 40.41 6.98
CA ARG A 103 13.42 39.51 5.84
C ARG A 103 13.29 38.06 6.29
N ALA A 104 14.20 37.60 7.14
CA ALA A 104 14.16 36.25 7.70
C ALA A 104 12.90 36.02 8.57
N GLU A 105 12.50 37.00 9.39
CA GLU A 105 11.28 36.92 10.21
C GLU A 105 10.00 36.85 9.37
N ILE A 106 9.92 37.65 8.30
CA ILE A 106 8.79 37.61 7.37
C ILE A 106 8.75 36.25 6.66
N ALA A 107 9.89 35.80 6.12
CA ALA A 107 9.99 34.50 5.47
C ALA A 107 9.58 33.35 6.40
N GLN A 108 10.03 33.37 7.66
CA GLN A 108 9.67 32.36 8.64
C GLN A 108 8.17 32.42 9.00
N THR A 109 7.60 33.62 9.07
CA THR A 109 6.17 33.81 9.32
C THR A 109 5.32 33.25 8.19
N VAL A 110 5.67 33.54 6.93
CA VAL A 110 4.98 33.01 5.75
C VAL A 110 5.05 31.48 5.71
N ARG A 111 6.25 30.91 5.93
CA ARG A 111 6.41 29.44 6.02
C ARG A 111 5.52 28.84 7.09
N ARG A 112 5.53 29.41 8.31
CA ARG A 112 4.68 28.93 9.42
C ARG A 112 3.19 29.00 9.10
N VAL A 113 2.73 30.03 8.38
CA VAL A 113 1.33 30.13 7.96
C VAL A 113 1.00 29.02 6.98
N VAL A 114 1.81 28.82 5.95
CA VAL A 114 1.61 27.76 4.95
C VAL A 114 1.65 26.38 5.59
N ASP A 115 2.60 26.11 6.48
CA ASP A 115 2.69 24.84 7.21
C ASP A 115 1.41 24.57 8.02
N LYS A 116 0.89 25.58 8.72
CA LYS A 116 -0.36 25.46 9.47
C LYS A 116 -1.57 25.22 8.57
N LEU A 117 -1.66 25.91 7.43
CA LEU A 117 -2.74 25.72 6.46
C LEU A 117 -2.70 24.32 5.82
N LEU A 118 -1.51 23.78 5.55
CA LEU A 118 -1.36 22.47 4.92
C LEU A 118 -1.41 21.30 5.90
N HIS A 119 -1.23 21.54 7.21
CA HIS A 119 -1.24 20.48 8.21
C HIS A 119 -2.57 19.72 8.23
N ALA A 120 -3.69 20.43 8.43
CA ALA A 120 -5.01 19.80 8.56
C ALA A 120 -5.46 19.04 7.29
N PRO A 121 -5.37 19.62 6.06
CA PRO A 121 -5.66 18.91 4.83
C PRO A 121 -4.77 17.67 4.65
N THR A 122 -3.45 17.80 4.88
CA THR A 122 -2.51 16.67 4.74
C THR A 122 -2.84 15.52 5.68
N VAL A 123 -3.20 15.81 6.93
CA VAL A 123 -3.59 14.79 7.91
C VAL A 123 -4.90 14.14 7.49
N ARG A 124 -5.90 14.93 7.08
CA ARG A 124 -7.22 14.42 6.68
C ARG A 124 -7.14 13.46 5.50
N VAL A 125 -6.26 13.77 4.55
CA VAL A 125 -5.98 12.97 3.35
C VAL A 125 -5.40 11.61 3.71
N LYS A 126 -4.46 11.56 4.66
CA LYS A 126 -3.91 10.30 5.17
C LYS A 126 -4.95 9.47 5.92
N GLN A 127 -5.82 10.10 6.69
CA GLN A 127 -6.90 9.41 7.41
C GLN A 127 -7.91 8.79 6.44
N LEU A 128 -8.37 9.57 5.45
CA LEU A 128 -9.35 9.11 4.47
C LEU A 128 -8.80 7.97 3.61
N ALA A 129 -7.49 7.96 3.30
CA ALA A 129 -6.85 6.85 2.58
C ALA A 129 -7.00 5.49 3.30
N SER A 130 -7.07 5.51 4.64
CA SER A 130 -7.24 4.31 5.45
C SER A 130 -8.70 3.81 5.48
N GLU A 131 -9.67 4.65 5.13
CA GLU A 131 -11.10 4.31 5.12
C GLU A 131 -11.55 3.62 3.81
N PRO A 132 -12.53 2.71 3.86
CA PRO A 132 -13.16 2.15 2.66
C PRO A 132 -13.80 3.27 1.82
N GLY A 133 -13.38 3.44 0.58
CA GLY A 133 -13.88 4.49 -0.33
C GLY A 133 -13.01 5.76 -0.41
N GLY A 134 -11.91 5.84 0.36
CA GLY A 134 -11.00 6.99 0.37
C GLY A 134 -10.18 7.24 -0.90
N ALA A 135 -10.20 6.33 -1.88
CA ALA A 135 -9.41 6.42 -3.10
C ALA A 135 -9.68 7.70 -3.91
N GLY A 136 -10.92 8.18 -3.93
CA GLY A 136 -11.29 9.39 -4.68
C GLY A 136 -10.78 10.70 -4.07
N TYR A 137 -10.32 10.71 -2.81
CA TYR A 137 -9.90 11.95 -2.15
C TYR A 137 -8.53 12.43 -2.63
N ALA A 138 -7.63 11.51 -3.00
CA ALA A 138 -6.34 11.86 -3.58
C ALA A 138 -6.50 12.47 -4.98
N ASP A 139 -7.45 11.97 -5.77
CA ASP A 139 -7.78 12.52 -7.09
C ASP A 139 -8.42 13.91 -6.95
N ALA A 140 -9.36 14.07 -6.01
CA ALA A 140 -9.97 15.36 -5.71
C ALA A 140 -8.95 16.42 -5.31
N LEU A 141 -7.89 16.06 -4.58
CA LEU A 141 -6.81 16.99 -4.26
C LEU A 141 -5.95 17.37 -5.47
N ARG A 142 -5.67 16.41 -6.37
CA ARG A 142 -4.90 16.71 -7.59
C ARG A 142 -5.63 17.72 -8.43
N GLU A 143 -6.95 17.54 -8.59
CA GLU A 143 -7.83 18.49 -9.28
C GLU A 143 -7.92 19.84 -8.54
N LEU A 144 -8.20 19.84 -7.23
CA LEU A 144 -8.43 21.06 -6.46
C LEU A 144 -7.19 21.97 -6.40
N PHE A 145 -6.00 21.39 -6.43
CA PHE A 145 -4.73 22.11 -6.34
C PHE A 145 -3.95 22.13 -7.66
N ASP A 146 -4.55 21.66 -8.76
CA ASP A 146 -3.92 21.57 -10.09
C ASP A 146 -2.48 21.01 -10.02
N LEU A 147 -2.33 19.88 -9.30
CA LEU A 147 -1.02 19.32 -9.00
C LEU A 147 -0.44 18.70 -10.27
N ASP A 148 0.77 19.13 -10.65
CA ASP A 148 1.49 18.62 -11.81
C ASP A 148 1.60 17.08 -11.77
N PRO A 149 1.03 16.36 -12.75
CA PRO A 149 1.10 14.91 -12.84
C PRO A 149 2.54 14.38 -12.89
N GLN A 150 3.49 15.13 -13.44
CA GLN A 150 4.89 14.73 -13.51
C GLN A 150 5.55 14.75 -12.12
N THR A 151 5.25 15.77 -11.31
CA THR A 151 5.70 15.85 -9.91
C THR A 151 5.15 14.69 -9.09
N VAL A 152 3.86 14.37 -9.23
CA VAL A 152 3.25 13.21 -8.54
C VAL A 152 3.88 11.89 -8.99
N ALA A 153 4.11 11.71 -10.30
CA ALA A 153 4.72 10.50 -10.85
C ALA A 153 6.19 10.34 -10.45
N ALA A 154 6.95 11.43 -10.38
CA ALA A 154 8.34 11.43 -9.96
C ALA A 154 8.49 10.97 -8.50
N VAL A 155 7.64 11.48 -7.60
CA VAL A 155 7.62 11.05 -6.19
C VAL A 155 7.17 9.59 -6.07
N SER A 156 6.12 9.20 -6.81
CA SER A 156 5.65 7.81 -6.81
C SER A 156 6.74 6.81 -7.22
N ARG A 157 7.57 7.16 -8.22
CA ARG A 157 8.73 6.34 -8.64
C ARG A 157 9.85 6.32 -7.60
N ALA A 158 10.10 7.44 -6.92
CA ALA A 158 11.08 7.49 -5.83
C ALA A 158 10.66 6.58 -4.65
N ASP A 159 9.37 6.62 -4.28
CA ASP A 159 8.81 5.76 -3.22
C ASP A 159 8.82 4.27 -3.58
N LEU A 160 8.72 3.91 -4.88
CA LEU A 160 8.83 2.51 -5.34
C LEU A 160 10.26 1.98 -5.26
N ASN A 161 11.26 2.86 -5.33
CA ASN A 161 12.68 2.51 -5.27
C ASN A 161 13.26 2.59 -3.84
N ASP A 162 12.45 2.90 -2.82
CA ASP A 162 12.90 2.90 -1.42
C ASP A 162 13.08 1.45 -0.91
N PRO A 163 14.33 1.02 -0.64
CA PRO A 163 14.62 -0.35 -0.20
C PRO A 163 14.06 -0.67 1.20
N ASN A 164 13.56 0.32 1.94
CA ASN A 164 13.07 0.15 3.31
C ASN A 164 11.54 -0.10 3.40
N ARG A 165 10.83 -0.11 2.25
CA ARG A 165 9.36 -0.16 2.22
C ARG A 165 8.72 -1.48 2.68
N GLY A 166 9.50 -2.57 2.76
CA GLY A 166 9.02 -3.91 3.14
C GLY A 166 9.35 -4.36 4.56
N ARG A 167 9.84 -3.47 5.44
CA ARG A 167 10.35 -3.83 6.77
C ARG A 167 9.53 -3.29 7.97
N SER A 168 8.34 -2.74 7.75
CA SER A 168 7.49 -2.18 8.81
C SER A 168 6.13 -2.85 8.88
#